data_AF-A0A1H8VCT9-F1
#
_entry.id   AF-A0A1H8VCT9-F1
#
_cell.length_a   1.000
_cell.length_b   1.000
_cell.length_c   1.000
_cell.angle_alpha   90.00
_cell.angle_beta   90.00
_cell.angle_gamma   90.00
#
_symmetry.space_group_name_H-M   'P 1'
#
loop_
_entity.id
_entity.type
_entity.pdbx_description
1 polymer ?
#
loop_
_entity_poly.entity_id
_entity_poly.type
_entity_poly.pdbx_seq_one_letter_code
_entity_poly.pdbx_strand_id
1 'polypeptide(L)'
;MRWWALAVAAPLSLAGADPTPAMSLSESGDRVTLVGSIVPGDGEAFARFLTGPNARPLRVVYLDSGGGKVLEGIAIGRAIRRAGLVTAVDAQAARCDSACTLIFAGGVRRHYIHGEDVYEGMSGRSGLGFHTAHRPGSRTEATTLNAHGTETMRRFYAEMGQPGAAALVDKAAFNTLYRPSGSTALGLGIATSLQAP
;
A
#
# COMPACT_ATOMS: atom_id res chain seq x y z
N MET A 1 -64.77 20.70 -0.20
CA MET A 1 -63.75 19.66 -0.46
C MET A 1 -62.38 20.21 -0.07
N ARG A 2 -61.79 19.76 1.05
CA ARG A 2 -60.41 20.12 1.44
C ARG A 2 -59.72 18.83 1.79
N TRP A 3 -58.72 18.47 0.98
CA TRP A 3 -57.99 17.21 1.05
C TRP A 3 -56.92 17.32 2.13
N TRP A 4 -56.86 16.35 3.05
CA TRP A 4 -55.75 16.23 3.99
C TRP A 4 -54.62 15.44 3.31
N ALA A 5 -53.47 16.08 3.09
CA ALA A 5 -52.26 15.41 2.65
C ALA A 5 -51.59 14.76 3.89
N LEU A 6 -51.60 13.43 3.93
CA LEU A 6 -50.79 12.66 4.88
C LEU A 6 -49.33 12.71 4.43
N ALA A 7 -48.49 13.39 5.21
CA ALA A 7 -47.05 13.34 5.04
C ALA A 7 -46.53 11.97 5.50
N VAL A 8 -46.11 11.13 4.55
CA VAL A 8 -45.40 9.88 4.85
C VAL A 8 -43.95 10.23 5.15
N ALA A 9 -43.57 10.15 6.43
CA ALA A 9 -42.17 10.23 6.83
C ALA A 9 -41.44 8.94 6.42
N ALA A 10 -40.59 9.02 5.40
CA ALA A 10 -39.68 7.93 5.07
C ALA A 10 -38.51 7.90 6.08
N PRO A 11 -38.13 6.73 6.61
CA PRO A 11 -37.00 6.64 7.52
C PRO A 11 -35.69 6.94 6.79
N LEU A 12 -34.91 7.89 7.31
CA LEU A 12 -33.51 8.07 6.90
C LEU A 12 -32.71 6.85 7.38
N SER A 13 -32.29 6.00 6.45
CA SER A 13 -31.27 4.98 6.70
C SER A 13 -29.93 5.66 6.93
N LEU A 14 -29.46 5.67 8.18
CA LEU A 14 -28.06 5.95 8.51
C LEU A 14 -27.22 4.78 8.01
N ALA A 15 -26.72 4.87 6.77
CA ALA A 15 -25.68 3.96 6.29
C ALA A 15 -24.40 4.23 7.09
N GLY A 16 -24.18 3.45 8.16
CA GLY A 16 -22.85 3.34 8.76
C GLY A 16 -21.90 2.80 7.69
N ALA A 17 -20.74 3.42 7.52
CA ALA A 17 -19.73 2.90 6.61
C ALA A 17 -19.29 1.52 7.14
N ASP A 18 -19.52 0.47 6.35
CA ASP A 18 -19.06 -0.88 6.71
C ASP A 18 -17.54 -0.85 6.97
N PRO A 19 -17.06 -1.61 7.97
CA PRO A 19 -15.62 -1.69 8.23
C PRO A 19 -14.91 -2.15 6.96
N THR A 20 -13.86 -1.42 6.57
CA THR A 20 -13.05 -1.79 5.41
C THR A 20 -12.55 -3.21 5.58
N PRO A 21 -12.78 -4.11 4.59
CA PRO A 21 -12.35 -5.50 4.72
C PRO A 21 -10.83 -5.58 4.84
N ALA A 22 -10.37 -6.60 5.56
CA ALA A 22 -8.96 -6.92 5.70
C ALA A 22 -8.30 -7.23 4.35
N MET A 23 -6.99 -7.06 4.29
CA MET A 23 -6.20 -7.47 3.13
C MET A 23 -6.42 -8.95 2.84
N SER A 24 -6.70 -9.28 1.58
CA SER A 24 -6.83 -10.67 1.14
C SER A 24 -5.48 -11.23 0.69
N LEU A 25 -5.28 -12.51 0.97
CA LEU A 25 -4.09 -13.26 0.57
C LEU A 25 -4.53 -14.42 -0.33
N SER A 26 -3.94 -14.56 -1.50
CA SER A 26 -4.17 -15.70 -2.39
C SER A 26 -2.86 -16.33 -2.84
N GLU A 27 -2.75 -17.65 -2.71
CA GLU A 27 -1.58 -18.41 -3.11
C GLU A 27 -1.77 -19.08 -4.48
N SER A 28 -0.68 -19.14 -5.24
CA SER A 28 -0.61 -19.85 -6.51
C SER A 28 0.83 -20.32 -6.72
N GLY A 29 1.09 -21.62 -6.51
CA GLY A 29 2.45 -22.16 -6.55
C GLY A 29 3.32 -21.58 -5.42
N ASP A 30 4.48 -21.02 -5.78
CA ASP A 30 5.43 -20.35 -4.89
C ASP A 30 5.15 -18.83 -4.73
N ARG A 31 4.00 -18.37 -5.21
CA ARG A 31 3.59 -16.96 -5.16
C ARG A 31 2.45 -16.77 -4.19
N VAL A 32 2.48 -15.65 -3.47
CA VAL A 32 1.33 -15.08 -2.77
C VAL A 32 1.00 -13.71 -3.33
N THR A 33 -0.28 -13.37 -3.45
CA THR A 33 -0.77 -12.05 -3.84
C THR A 33 -1.55 -11.42 -2.70
N LEU A 34 -1.18 -10.19 -2.35
CA LEU A 34 -1.81 -9.38 -1.30
C LEU A 34 -2.66 -8.29 -1.95
N VAL A 35 -3.97 -8.32 -1.72
CA VAL A 35 -4.92 -7.40 -2.36
C VAL A 35 -5.77 -6.68 -1.33
N GLY A 36 -6.01 -5.38 -1.55
CA GLY A 36 -6.95 -4.59 -0.76
C GLY A 36 -6.29 -3.68 0.27
N SER A 37 -7.08 -3.19 1.22
CA SER A 37 -6.62 -2.21 2.21
C SER A 37 -5.81 -2.86 3.33
N ILE A 38 -4.80 -2.16 3.82
CA ILE A 38 -4.00 -2.59 4.98
C ILE A 38 -4.69 -2.09 6.26
N VAL A 39 -5.24 -2.98 7.04
CA VAL A 39 -6.02 -2.69 8.27
C VAL A 39 -5.34 -3.26 9.51
N PRO A 40 -5.73 -2.82 10.73
CA PRO A 40 -5.15 -3.35 11.96
C PRO A 40 -5.25 -4.88 12.04
N GLY A 41 -4.14 -5.54 12.39
CA GLY A 41 -4.05 -7.00 12.50
C GLY A 41 -3.50 -7.71 11.25
N ASP A 42 -3.44 -7.05 10.09
CA ASP A 42 -2.93 -7.67 8.85
C ASP A 42 -1.46 -8.10 8.97
N GLY A 43 -0.63 -7.36 9.72
CA GLY A 43 0.76 -7.71 9.96
C GLY A 43 0.91 -9.03 10.72
N GLU A 44 0.09 -9.24 11.75
CA GLU A 44 0.08 -10.49 12.51
C GLU A 44 -0.51 -11.63 11.66
N ALA A 45 -1.59 -11.36 10.92
CA ALA A 45 -2.20 -12.35 10.03
C ALA A 45 -1.21 -12.84 8.96
N PHE A 46 -0.46 -11.93 8.33
CA PHE A 46 0.57 -12.29 7.35
C PHE A 46 1.72 -13.08 7.98
N ALA A 47 2.17 -12.72 9.19
CA ALA A 47 3.20 -13.49 9.88
C ALA A 47 2.73 -14.92 10.19
N ARG A 48 1.50 -15.09 10.68
CA ARG A 48 0.90 -16.41 10.92
C ARG A 48 0.72 -17.21 9.63
N PHE A 49 0.39 -16.54 8.52
CA PHE A 49 0.31 -17.18 7.20
C PHE A 49 1.67 -17.77 6.79
N LEU A 50 2.76 -17.03 6.95
CA LEU A 50 4.11 -17.50 6.58
C LEU A 50 4.62 -18.67 7.43
N THR A 51 4.19 -18.79 8.69
CA THR A 51 4.71 -19.80 9.63
C THR A 51 3.65 -20.80 10.09
N GLY A 52 2.47 -20.78 9.47
CA GLY A 52 1.34 -21.61 9.85
C GLY A 52 1.55 -23.08 9.49
N PRO A 53 0.71 -23.99 10.01
CA PRO A 53 0.84 -25.44 9.76
C PRO A 53 0.70 -25.81 8.27
N ASN A 54 0.05 -24.96 7.48
CA ASN A 54 -0.14 -25.15 6.04
C ASN A 54 0.81 -24.27 5.20
N ALA A 55 1.82 -23.65 5.81
CA ALA A 55 2.74 -22.77 5.11
C ALA A 55 3.51 -23.54 4.04
N ARG A 56 3.53 -22.99 2.82
CA ARG A 56 4.28 -23.53 1.69
C ARG A 56 5.51 -22.66 1.42
N PRO A 57 6.56 -23.21 0.79
CA PRO A 57 7.68 -22.40 0.31
C PRO A 57 7.17 -21.33 -0.66
N LEU A 58 7.36 -20.07 -0.28
CA LEU A 58 7.07 -18.91 -1.12
C LEU A 58 8.37 -18.31 -1.61
N ARG A 59 8.34 -17.75 -2.81
CA ARG A 59 9.43 -17.04 -3.45
C ARG A 59 9.11 -15.56 -3.61
N VAL A 60 7.86 -15.24 -3.94
CA VAL A 60 7.46 -13.89 -4.34
C VAL A 60 6.11 -13.47 -3.77
N VAL A 61 6.03 -12.21 -3.35
CA VAL A 61 4.84 -11.51 -2.90
C VAL A 61 4.44 -10.47 -3.95
N TYR A 62 3.30 -10.66 -4.61
CA TYR A 62 2.69 -9.67 -5.50
C TYR A 62 1.77 -8.75 -4.69
N LEU A 63 1.77 -7.45 -5.02
CA LEU A 63 1.05 -6.44 -4.26
C LEU A 63 0.07 -5.66 -5.14
N ASP A 64 -1.17 -5.57 -4.70
CA ASP A 64 -2.19 -4.67 -5.26
C ASP A 64 -3.01 -4.03 -4.12
N SER A 65 -2.54 -2.88 -3.63
CA SER A 65 -3.10 -2.22 -2.47
C SER A 65 -3.03 -0.70 -2.59
N GLY A 66 -4.15 -0.03 -2.24
CA GLY A 66 -4.19 1.42 -2.05
C GLY A 66 -3.52 1.89 -0.76
N GLY A 67 -2.93 0.99 0.03
CA GLY A 67 -2.29 1.28 1.29
C GLY A 67 -3.22 1.14 2.49
N GLY A 68 -2.93 1.88 3.57
CA GLY A 68 -3.66 1.81 4.83
C GLY A 68 -2.78 2.10 6.04
N LYS A 69 -2.83 1.24 7.06
CA LYS A 69 -2.11 1.44 8.32
C LYS A 69 -0.60 1.28 8.13
N VAL A 70 0.15 2.36 8.40
CA VAL A 70 1.62 2.41 8.27
C VAL A 70 2.30 1.30 9.08
N LEU A 71 1.92 1.11 10.34
CA LEU A 71 2.57 0.11 11.21
C LEU A 71 2.33 -1.32 10.74
N GLU A 72 1.17 -1.61 10.18
CA GLU A 72 0.84 -2.93 9.61
C GLU A 72 1.64 -3.17 8.33
N GLY A 73 1.75 -2.17 7.43
CA GLY A 73 2.61 -2.25 6.25
C GLY A 73 4.08 -2.51 6.61
N ILE A 74 4.58 -1.87 7.67
CA ILE A 74 5.93 -2.12 8.22
C ILE A 74 6.05 -3.54 8.76
N ALA A 75 5.06 -4.03 9.52
CA ALA A 75 5.08 -5.38 10.08
C ALA A 75 5.14 -6.44 8.98
N ILE A 76 4.32 -6.30 7.93
CA ILE A 76 4.34 -7.16 6.74
C ILE A 76 5.70 -7.05 6.03
N GLY A 77 6.18 -5.83 5.76
CA GLY A 77 7.47 -5.60 5.10
C GLY A 77 8.66 -6.27 5.84
N ARG A 78 8.69 -6.18 7.17
CA ARG A 78 9.72 -6.88 7.97
C ARG A 78 9.58 -8.39 7.92
N ALA A 79 8.35 -8.92 7.90
CA ALA A 79 8.11 -10.35 7.77
C ALA A 79 8.62 -10.88 6.41
N ILE A 80 8.32 -10.15 5.31
CA ILE A 80 8.85 -10.43 3.97
C ILE A 80 10.38 -10.43 3.98
N ARG A 81 11.00 -9.40 4.57
CA ARG A 81 12.47 -9.29 4.64
C ARG A 81 13.09 -10.46 5.38
N ARG A 82 12.56 -10.83 6.55
CA ARG A 82 13.06 -11.95 7.37
C ARG A 82 12.90 -13.30 6.65
N ALA A 83 11.83 -13.46 5.88
CA ALA A 83 11.58 -14.67 5.11
C ALA A 83 12.39 -14.75 3.80
N GLY A 84 13.16 -13.71 3.45
CA GLY A 84 13.98 -13.69 2.23
C GLY A 84 13.16 -13.60 0.94
N LEU A 85 11.93 -13.08 1.01
CA LEU A 85 10.99 -13.08 -0.12
C LEU A 85 11.25 -11.92 -1.09
N VAL A 86 10.95 -12.16 -2.36
CA VAL A 86 10.90 -11.14 -3.41
C VAL A 86 9.56 -10.40 -3.33
N THR A 87 9.54 -9.10 -3.65
CA THR A 87 8.30 -8.34 -3.82
C THR A 87 8.13 -7.93 -5.28
N ALA A 88 6.88 -7.89 -5.75
CA ALA A 88 6.54 -7.53 -7.11
C ALA A 88 5.28 -6.65 -7.19
N VAL A 89 5.32 -5.66 -8.06
CA VAL A 89 4.17 -4.86 -8.47
C VAL A 89 4.18 -4.79 -9.99
N ASP A 90 3.09 -5.17 -10.63
CA ASP A 90 2.87 -4.94 -12.05
C ASP A 90 2.27 -3.55 -12.25
N ALA A 91 3.06 -2.61 -12.77
CA ALA A 91 2.68 -1.22 -12.91
C ALA A 91 1.57 -0.99 -13.95
N GLN A 92 1.25 -1.96 -14.81
CA GLN A 92 0.14 -1.85 -15.76
C GLN A 92 -1.20 -2.30 -15.14
N ALA A 93 -1.16 -3.21 -14.17
CA ALA A 93 -2.35 -3.88 -13.66
C ALA A 93 -2.66 -3.60 -12.18
N ALA A 94 -1.65 -3.23 -11.38
CA ALA A 94 -1.76 -3.12 -9.94
C ALA A 94 -1.29 -1.75 -9.44
N ARG A 95 -1.84 -1.33 -8.30
CA ARG A 95 -1.33 -0.16 -7.56
C ARG A 95 -0.72 -0.61 -6.25
N CYS A 96 0.33 0.06 -5.82
CA CYS A 96 0.89 -0.13 -4.50
C CYS A 96 1.18 1.24 -3.91
N ASP A 97 0.15 1.81 -3.28
CA ASP A 97 0.15 3.17 -2.79
C ASP A 97 0.42 3.22 -1.28
N SER A 98 0.99 4.33 -0.81
CA SER A 98 1.10 4.63 0.62
C SER A 98 1.81 3.51 1.39
N ALA A 99 1.21 3.01 2.48
CA ALA A 99 1.73 1.90 3.28
C ALA A 99 2.03 0.61 2.48
N CYS A 100 1.44 0.40 1.30
CA CYS A 100 1.81 -0.73 0.43
C CYS A 100 3.27 -0.63 -0.02
N THR A 101 3.77 0.57 -0.32
CA THR A 101 5.17 0.76 -0.72
C THR A 101 6.16 0.34 0.38
N LEU A 102 5.73 0.33 1.65
CA LEU A 102 6.51 -0.22 2.78
C LEU A 102 6.56 -1.76 2.69
N ILE A 103 5.46 -2.40 2.31
CA ILE A 103 5.45 -3.85 2.04
C ILE A 103 6.41 -4.17 0.90
N PHE A 104 6.31 -3.43 -0.22
CA PHE A 104 7.21 -3.57 -1.36
C PHE A 104 8.69 -3.43 -0.96
N ALA A 105 9.00 -2.46 -0.10
CA ALA A 105 10.35 -2.22 0.40
C ALA A 105 10.96 -3.41 1.16
N GLY A 106 10.13 -4.24 1.78
CA GLY A 106 10.52 -5.44 2.51
C GLY A 106 11.25 -6.48 1.67
N GLY A 107 11.02 -6.52 0.35
CA GLY A 107 11.60 -7.51 -0.55
C GLY A 107 13.13 -7.50 -0.56
N VAL A 108 13.75 -8.68 -0.62
CA VAL A 108 15.21 -8.81 -0.84
C VAL A 108 15.59 -8.51 -2.29
N ARG A 109 14.64 -8.73 -3.21
CA ARG A 109 14.60 -8.17 -4.57
C ARG A 109 13.21 -7.59 -4.77
N ARG A 110 13.14 -6.52 -5.56
CA ARG A 110 11.97 -5.63 -5.66
C ARG A 110 11.69 -5.36 -7.13
N HIS A 111 10.68 -6.03 -7.67
CA HIS A 111 10.36 -6.03 -9.08
C HIS A 111 9.23 -5.04 -9.37
N TYR A 112 9.56 -3.94 -10.06
CA TYR A 112 8.57 -2.95 -10.50
C TYR A 112 8.27 -3.19 -11.97
N ILE A 113 7.50 -4.24 -12.23
CA ILE A 113 7.26 -4.79 -13.57
C ILE A 113 6.53 -3.74 -14.42
N HIS A 114 6.98 -3.53 -15.66
CA HIS A 114 6.45 -2.50 -16.56
C HIS A 114 6.57 -1.08 -16.01
N GLY A 115 7.48 -0.84 -15.05
CA GLY A 115 7.72 0.48 -14.48
C GLY A 115 8.19 1.51 -15.53
N GLU A 116 8.81 1.06 -16.63
CA GLU A 116 9.21 1.87 -17.78
C GLU A 116 8.04 2.59 -18.46
N ASP A 117 6.82 2.07 -18.36
CA ASP A 117 5.61 2.67 -18.93
C ASP A 117 4.97 3.73 -18.00
N VAL A 118 5.50 3.88 -16.79
CA VAL A 118 4.95 4.77 -15.78
C VAL A 118 5.40 6.20 -16.06
N TYR A 119 4.44 7.06 -16.42
CA TYR A 119 4.65 8.49 -16.49
C TYR A 119 4.94 9.06 -15.10
N GLU A 120 6.10 9.71 -14.96
CA GLU A 120 6.55 10.24 -13.69
C GLU A 120 5.79 11.51 -13.27
N GLY A 121 5.33 11.54 -12.02
CA GLY A 121 4.74 12.73 -11.42
C GLY A 121 3.49 12.44 -10.59
N MET A 122 2.67 13.49 -10.41
CA MET A 122 1.41 13.38 -9.69
C MET A 122 0.37 12.64 -10.53
N SER A 123 -0.16 11.54 -10.01
CA SER A 123 -1.09 10.69 -10.76
C SER A 123 -2.00 9.91 -9.81
N GLY A 124 -3.12 9.38 -10.32
CA GLY A 124 -3.98 8.40 -9.65
C GLY A 124 -3.95 6.99 -10.28
N ARG A 125 -3.07 6.77 -11.27
CA ARG A 125 -2.96 5.53 -12.07
C ARG A 125 -2.33 4.37 -11.29
N SER A 126 -2.06 3.25 -11.95
CA SER A 126 -1.35 2.09 -11.39
C SER A 126 0.14 2.39 -11.10
N GLY A 127 0.81 1.48 -10.38
CA GLY A 127 2.21 1.59 -10.00
C GLY A 127 2.47 1.94 -8.54
N LEU A 128 3.73 2.29 -8.20
CA LEU A 128 4.15 2.67 -6.85
C LEU A 128 3.74 4.12 -6.55
N GLY A 129 2.98 4.34 -5.48
CA GLY A 129 2.49 5.67 -5.09
C GLY A 129 3.01 6.13 -3.73
N PHE A 130 3.72 7.27 -3.70
CA PHE A 130 4.30 7.83 -2.48
C PHE A 130 3.60 9.14 -2.08
N HIS A 131 3.44 9.34 -0.77
CA HIS A 131 2.95 10.58 -0.17
C HIS A 131 3.20 10.60 1.34
N THR A 132 3.11 11.78 1.96
CA THR A 132 3.21 11.93 3.42
C THR A 132 2.08 11.21 4.17
N ALA A 133 2.34 10.69 5.37
CA ALA A 133 1.32 10.03 6.19
C ALA A 133 0.28 11.03 6.72
N HIS A 134 -0.91 10.54 7.03
CA HIS A 134 -1.97 11.34 7.64
C HIS A 134 -2.67 10.62 8.79
N ARG A 135 -3.35 11.40 9.65
CA ARG A 135 -4.26 10.90 10.68
C ARG A 135 -5.66 10.70 10.07
N PRO A 136 -6.56 9.93 10.70
CA PRO A 136 -7.98 10.00 10.34
C PRO A 136 -8.47 11.45 10.47
N GLY A 137 -9.20 11.94 9.47
CA GLY A 137 -9.63 13.34 9.43
C GLY A 137 -9.83 13.85 8.00
N SER A 138 -10.15 15.13 7.89
CA SER A 138 -10.37 15.79 6.60
C SER A 138 -9.11 15.72 5.73
N ARG A 139 -9.27 15.36 4.45
CA ARG A 139 -8.16 15.29 3.49
C ARG A 139 -7.67 16.65 2.98
N THR A 140 -8.26 17.74 3.47
CA THR A 140 -7.91 19.11 3.07
C THR A 140 -7.35 19.94 4.23
N GLU A 141 -7.46 19.45 5.47
CA GLU A 141 -6.97 20.16 6.64
C GLU A 141 -5.51 19.83 6.95
N ALA A 142 -4.70 20.86 7.22
CA ALA A 142 -3.29 20.69 7.55
C ALA A 142 -3.07 19.88 8.84
N THR A 143 -4.01 19.92 9.79
CA THR A 143 -4.01 19.16 11.05
C THR A 143 -3.99 17.64 10.82
N THR A 144 -4.49 17.19 9.67
CA THR A 144 -4.50 15.79 9.26
C THR A 144 -3.10 15.27 8.90
N LEU A 145 -2.13 16.14 8.57
CA LEU A 145 -0.75 15.73 8.31
C LEU A 145 -0.13 15.04 9.53
N ASN A 146 0.41 13.85 9.32
CA ASN A 146 1.09 13.08 10.34
C ASN A 146 2.60 13.07 10.11
N ALA A 147 3.28 14.11 10.60
CA ALA A 147 4.75 14.23 10.47
C ALA A 147 5.49 13.05 11.11
N HIS A 148 5.03 12.57 12.28
CA HIS A 148 5.64 11.41 12.95
C HIS A 148 5.44 10.11 12.16
N GLY A 149 4.25 9.90 11.59
CA GLY A 149 3.98 8.78 10.69
C GLY A 149 4.85 8.83 9.43
N THR A 150 5.01 10.03 8.86
CA THR A 150 5.87 10.27 7.69
C THR A 150 7.32 9.93 8.01
N GLU A 151 7.83 10.39 9.14
CA GLU A 151 9.18 10.06 9.61
C GLU A 151 9.38 8.56 9.85
N THR A 152 8.37 7.90 10.42
CA THR A 152 8.36 6.44 10.59
C THR A 152 8.48 5.71 9.26
N MET A 153 7.77 6.15 8.21
CA MET A 153 7.91 5.61 6.86
C MET A 153 9.33 5.80 6.32
N ARG A 154 9.88 7.02 6.41
CA ARG A 154 11.24 7.33 5.93
C ARG A 154 12.32 6.47 6.57
N ARG A 155 12.26 6.31 7.89
CA ARG A 155 13.18 5.41 8.63
C ARG A 155 13.07 3.98 8.16
N PHE A 156 11.84 3.51 7.91
CA PHE A 156 11.64 2.16 7.42
C PHE A 156 12.22 1.94 6.03
N TYR A 157 12.06 2.89 5.09
CA TYR A 157 12.74 2.77 3.79
C TYR A 157 14.26 2.72 3.93
N ALA A 158 14.85 3.53 4.81
CA ALA A 158 16.28 3.47 5.11
C ALA A 158 16.69 2.12 5.69
N GLU A 159 15.93 1.57 6.65
CA GLU A 159 16.10 0.21 7.21
C GLU A 159 16.11 -0.86 6.10
N MET A 160 15.27 -0.70 5.08
CA MET A 160 15.18 -1.61 3.93
C MET A 160 16.22 -1.36 2.83
N GLY A 161 17.12 -0.38 3.00
CA GLY A 161 18.17 -0.03 2.04
C GLY A 161 17.67 0.81 0.85
N GLN A 162 16.60 1.59 1.03
CA GLN A 162 15.98 2.43 0.01
C GLN A 162 15.80 3.89 0.49
N PRO A 163 16.86 4.56 0.99
CA PRO A 163 16.72 5.92 1.50
C PRO A 163 16.17 6.90 0.45
N GLY A 164 16.36 6.62 -0.85
CA GLY A 164 15.79 7.42 -1.95
C GLY A 164 14.26 7.46 -2.00
N ALA A 165 13.57 6.46 -1.45
CA ALA A 165 12.10 6.47 -1.36
C ALA A 165 11.59 7.60 -0.45
N ALA A 166 12.36 8.00 0.56
CA ALA A 166 12.01 9.10 1.45
C ALA A 166 11.82 10.42 0.69
N ALA A 167 12.65 10.68 -0.33
CA ALA A 167 12.53 11.88 -1.16
C ALA A 167 11.22 11.90 -1.97
N LEU A 168 10.65 10.73 -2.30
CA LEU A 168 9.38 10.65 -3.03
C LEU A 168 8.17 10.88 -2.12
N VAL A 169 8.25 10.45 -0.86
CA VAL A 169 7.22 10.70 0.16
C VAL A 169 6.94 12.19 0.30
N ASP A 170 8.00 13.01 0.30
CA ASP A 170 7.91 14.46 0.49
C ASP A 170 7.47 15.22 -0.78
N LYS A 171 7.45 14.56 -1.95
CA LYS A 171 6.98 15.20 -3.20
C LYS A 171 5.47 15.37 -3.24
N ALA A 172 4.70 14.55 -2.51
CA ALA A 172 3.24 14.55 -2.57
C ALA A 172 2.62 14.77 -1.17
N ALA A 173 1.66 15.69 -1.12
CA ALA A 173 0.77 15.83 0.03
C ALA A 173 -0.07 14.57 0.21
N PHE A 174 -0.59 14.34 1.41
CA PHE A 174 -1.29 13.11 1.77
C PHE A 174 -2.59 12.83 1.01
N ASN A 175 -3.07 13.79 0.21
CA ASN A 175 -4.27 13.69 -0.60
C ASN A 175 -3.97 13.51 -2.10
N THR A 176 -2.70 13.39 -2.49
CA THR A 176 -2.24 13.07 -3.84
C THR A 176 -1.13 12.01 -3.78
N LEU A 177 -0.64 11.54 -4.93
CA LEU A 177 0.38 10.49 -5.03
C LEU A 177 1.42 10.88 -6.06
N TYR A 178 2.69 10.84 -5.65
CA TYR A 178 3.82 10.86 -6.58
C TYR A 178 4.12 9.45 -7.05
N ARG A 179 4.14 9.23 -8.36
CA ARG A 179 4.56 7.95 -8.96
C ARG A 179 5.90 8.13 -9.68
N PRO A 180 6.96 7.43 -9.27
CA PRO A 180 8.21 7.43 -10.01
C PRO A 180 8.08 6.59 -11.28
N SER A 181 8.78 6.99 -12.34
CA SER A 181 9.04 6.10 -13.47
C SER A 181 9.91 4.91 -13.03
N GLY A 182 9.97 3.85 -13.85
CA GLY A 182 10.88 2.73 -13.66
C GLY A 182 12.34 3.18 -13.58
N SER A 183 12.73 4.17 -14.38
CA SER A 183 14.09 4.74 -14.37
C SER A 183 14.43 5.39 -13.01
N THR A 184 13.54 6.20 -12.46
CA THR A 184 13.69 6.81 -11.14
C THR A 184 13.64 5.76 -10.03
N ALA A 185 12.75 4.77 -10.13
CA ALA A 185 12.65 3.70 -9.15
C ALA A 185 13.95 2.89 -9.07
N LEU A 186 14.59 2.58 -10.21
CA LEU A 186 15.91 1.94 -10.25
C LEU A 186 17.01 2.88 -9.73
N GLY A 187 17.06 4.12 -10.20
CA GLY A 187 18.09 5.10 -9.84
C GLY A 187 18.13 5.44 -8.35
N LEU A 188 16.97 5.42 -7.67
CA LEU A 188 16.84 5.63 -6.23
C LEU A 188 16.98 4.33 -5.41
N GLY A 189 17.24 3.19 -6.06
CA GLY A 189 17.33 1.88 -5.43
C GLY A 189 15.99 1.32 -4.93
N ILE A 190 14.87 1.96 -5.26
CA ILE A 190 13.52 1.55 -4.85
C ILE A 190 13.17 0.20 -5.49
N ALA A 191 13.36 0.08 -6.79
CA ALA A 191 13.27 -1.18 -7.51
C ALA A 191 14.67 -1.76 -7.74
N THR A 192 14.77 -3.08 -7.84
CA THR A 192 15.99 -3.78 -8.27
C THR A 192 15.87 -4.34 -9.69
N SER A 193 14.66 -4.40 -10.25
CA SER A 193 14.38 -4.86 -11.61
C SER A 193 13.05 -4.30 -12.10
N LEU A 194 12.91 -4.16 -13.41
CA LEU A 194 11.63 -3.89 -14.10
C LEU A 194 11.06 -5.14 -14.79
N GLN A 195 11.73 -6.28 -14.67
CA GLN A 195 11.28 -7.56 -15.23
C GLN A 195 10.50 -8.36 -14.19
N ALA A 196 9.70 -9.32 -14.64
CA ALA A 196 9.06 -10.29 -13.74
C ALA A 196 10.11 -11.16 -13.00
N PRO A 197 9.85 -11.56 -11.74
CA PRO A 197 10.76 -12.34 -10.91
C PRO A 197 10.79 -13.84 -11.17
#